data_AF-A0A972RQC1-F1
#
_entry.id   AF-A0A972RQC1-F1
#
_cell.length_a   1.000
_cell.length_b   1.000
_cell.length_c   1.000
_cell.angle_alpha   90.00
_cell.angle_beta   90.00
_cell.angle_gamma   90.00
#
_symmetry.space_group_name_H-M   'P 1'
#
loop_
_entity.id
_entity.type
_entity.pdbx_description
1 polymer ?
#
loop_
_entity_poly.entity_id
_entity_poly.type
_entity_poly.pdbx_seq_one_letter_code
_entity_poly.pdbx_strand_id
1 'polypeptide(L)'
;MHGKFVFLLHPLDMEHVYREKPWAKWLPRRVVEFYMTKKKPFIASHITGIKSKTGDTAEGWFIIIPMTPDLMLKHDDIATQRIIEAGHIGEKLGATIMGLGAFTAIVGGAGVKAAEALDGIGVTTGNSYTAYTAHEALLMGAREIGLNP
;
A
#
# COMPACT_ATOMS: atom_id res chain seq x y z
N MET A 1 6.68 14.49 18.78
CA MET A 1 6.61 14.64 17.31
C MET A 1 5.20 14.30 16.82
N HIS A 2 4.74 14.96 15.76
CA HIS A 2 3.49 14.60 15.07
C HIS A 2 3.85 14.06 13.69
N GLY A 3 3.79 12.75 13.53
CA GLY A 3 4.14 12.07 12.27
C GLY A 3 2.97 12.05 11.29
N LYS A 4 3.24 12.25 10.01
CA LYS A 4 2.24 12.12 8.94
C LYS A 4 2.72 11.10 7.91
N PHE A 5 1.87 10.13 7.59
CA PHE A 5 2.20 9.08 6.63
C PHE A 5 1.10 8.86 5.59
N VAL A 6 1.46 8.24 4.47
CA VAL A 6 0.48 7.58 3.59
C VAL A 6 0.80 6.10 3.46
N PHE A 7 -0.22 5.29 3.27
CA PHE A 7 -0.07 3.85 3.06
C PHE A 7 -0.87 3.43 1.85
N LEU A 8 -0.20 2.78 0.90
CA LEU A 8 -0.81 2.36 -0.35
C LEU A 8 -1.48 0.99 -0.20
N LEU A 9 -2.71 0.90 -0.69
CA LEU A 9 -3.53 -0.30 -0.72
C LEU A 9 -3.96 -0.59 -2.16
N HIS A 10 -4.31 -1.84 -2.45
CA HIS A 10 -4.84 -2.21 -3.75
C HIS A 10 -5.82 -3.39 -3.59
N PRO A 11 -6.79 -3.57 -4.51
CA PRO A 11 -7.63 -4.76 -4.50
C PRO A 11 -6.77 -6.02 -4.73
N LEU A 12 -7.06 -7.09 -3.99
CA LEU A 12 -6.30 -8.35 -4.04
C LEU A 12 -6.56 -9.13 -5.32
N ASP A 13 -7.78 -9.07 -5.84
CA ASP A 13 -8.24 -9.75 -7.03
C ASP A 13 -9.49 -9.05 -7.59
N MET A 14 -10.01 -9.58 -8.71
CA MET A 14 -11.24 -9.06 -9.31
C MET A 14 -12.48 -9.34 -8.45
N GLU A 15 -12.50 -10.40 -7.65
CA GLU A 15 -13.64 -10.69 -6.76
C GLU A 15 -13.79 -9.63 -5.66
N HIS A 16 -12.68 -9.12 -5.14
CA HIS A 16 -12.65 -7.97 -4.25
C HIS A 16 -13.23 -6.74 -4.96
N VAL A 17 -12.81 -6.46 -6.20
CA VAL A 17 -13.37 -5.33 -6.98
C VAL A 17 -14.88 -5.47 -7.15
N TYR A 18 -15.37 -6.68 -7.47
CA TYR A 18 -16.78 -6.94 -7.66
C TYR A 18 -17.60 -6.93 -6.37
N ARG A 19 -17.00 -7.27 -5.23
CA ARG A 19 -17.64 -7.16 -3.92
C ARG A 19 -17.86 -5.69 -3.55
N GLU A 20 -16.84 -4.85 -3.74
CA GLU A 20 -16.91 -3.42 -3.46
C GLU A 20 -17.73 -2.63 -4.50
N LYS A 21 -17.75 -3.13 -5.74
CA LYS A 21 -18.50 -2.52 -6.85
C LYS A 21 -19.31 -3.60 -7.58
N PRO A 22 -20.47 -4.00 -7.02
CA PRO A 22 -21.31 -5.04 -7.60
C PRO A 22 -21.72 -4.78 -9.06
N TRP A 23 -21.90 -3.51 -9.43
CA TRP A 23 -22.24 -3.11 -10.81
C TRP A 23 -21.18 -3.51 -11.83
N ALA A 24 -19.91 -3.65 -11.43
CA ALA A 24 -18.83 -4.03 -12.34
C ALA A 24 -18.97 -5.49 -12.83
N LYS A 25 -19.76 -6.34 -12.14
CA LYS A 25 -20.09 -7.70 -12.59
C LYS A 25 -20.90 -7.72 -13.89
N TRP A 26 -21.56 -6.62 -14.23
CA TRP A 26 -22.40 -6.53 -15.44
C TRP A 26 -21.59 -6.18 -16.68
N LEU A 27 -20.30 -5.84 -16.53
CA LEU A 27 -19.40 -5.49 -17.61
C LEU A 27 -18.43 -6.65 -17.89
N PRO A 28 -17.99 -6.84 -19.16
CA PRO A 28 -16.93 -7.78 -19.47
C PRO A 28 -15.66 -7.46 -18.67
N ARG A 29 -15.02 -8.49 -18.10
CA ARG A 29 -13.81 -8.35 -17.27
C ARG A 29 -12.74 -7.44 -17.89
N ARG A 30 -12.47 -7.60 -19.19
CA ARG A 30 -11.49 -6.77 -19.93
C ARG A 30 -11.82 -5.27 -19.90
N VAL A 31 -13.09 -4.90 -19.93
CA VAL A 31 -13.54 -3.50 -19.86
C VAL A 31 -13.30 -2.95 -18.46
N VAL A 32 -13.61 -3.74 -17.42
CA VAL A 32 -13.36 -3.37 -16.02
C VAL A 32 -11.86 -3.21 -15.76
N GLU A 33 -11.05 -4.17 -16.18
CA GLU A 33 -9.59 -4.14 -16.07
C GLU A 33 -8.99 -2.94 -16.81
N PHE A 34 -9.46 -2.65 -18.03
CA PHE A 34 -9.04 -1.48 -18.77
C PHE A 34 -9.36 -0.18 -18.00
N TYR A 35 -10.60 -0.05 -17.50
CA TYR A 35 -10.99 1.11 -16.68
C TYR A 35 -10.12 1.25 -15.43
N MET A 36 -9.82 0.14 -14.75
CA MET A 36 -8.96 0.10 -13.57
C MET A 36 -7.56 0.67 -13.85
N THR A 37 -6.92 0.27 -14.95
CA THR A 37 -5.59 0.84 -15.32
C THR A 37 -5.63 2.35 -15.60
N LYS A 38 -6.76 2.88 -16.05
CA LYS A 38 -6.93 4.32 -16.33
C LYS A 38 -7.33 5.15 -15.12
N LYS A 39 -7.87 4.52 -14.07
CA LYS A 39 -8.32 5.21 -12.86
C LYS A 39 -7.13 5.72 -12.05
N LYS A 40 -7.21 6.96 -11.56
CA LYS A 40 -6.20 7.57 -10.69
C LYS A 40 -6.30 7.02 -9.26
N PRO A 41 -5.20 7.07 -8.48
CA PRO A 41 -5.24 6.79 -7.04
C PRO A 41 -6.19 7.72 -6.32
N PHE A 42 -6.77 7.25 -5.21
CA PHE A 42 -7.69 8.05 -4.40
C PHE A 42 -7.58 7.71 -2.92
N ILE A 43 -7.83 8.71 -2.07
CA ILE A 43 -7.84 8.55 -0.62
C ILE A 43 -9.08 7.74 -0.24
N ALA A 44 -8.89 6.62 0.46
CA ALA A 44 -9.97 5.78 0.97
C ALA A 44 -10.30 6.08 2.44
N SER A 45 -9.30 6.44 3.25
CA SER A 45 -9.52 6.75 4.66
C SER A 45 -8.46 7.71 5.18
N HIS A 46 -8.87 8.56 6.13
CA HIS A 46 -7.97 9.31 7.01
C HIS A 46 -7.89 8.57 8.35
N ILE A 47 -6.67 8.35 8.82
CA ILE A 47 -6.35 7.60 10.03
C ILE A 47 -5.87 8.60 11.07
N THR A 48 -6.55 8.62 12.22
CA THR A 48 -6.26 9.53 13.33
C THR A 48 -6.17 8.75 14.64
N GLY A 49 -5.70 9.41 15.70
CA GLY A 49 -5.69 8.82 17.05
C GLY A 49 -4.52 7.87 17.33
N ILE A 50 -3.52 7.79 16.45
CA ILE A 50 -2.32 6.99 16.72
C ILE A 50 -1.49 7.72 17.78
N LYS A 51 -1.20 7.02 18.88
CA LYS A 51 -0.37 7.51 19.98
C LYS A 51 0.64 6.44 20.41
N SER A 52 1.91 6.80 20.48
CA SER A 52 2.97 5.91 20.96
C SER A 52 2.98 5.82 22.49
N LYS A 53 3.71 4.83 23.02
CA LYS A 53 3.98 4.71 24.47
C LYS A 53 4.76 5.91 25.04
N THR A 54 5.55 6.59 24.21
CA THR A 54 6.31 7.80 24.56
C THR A 54 5.46 9.07 24.49
N GLY A 55 4.22 8.98 24.02
CA GLY A 55 3.30 10.11 23.89
C GLY A 55 3.36 10.84 22.55
N ASP A 56 4.21 10.40 21.62
CA ASP A 56 4.21 10.88 20.23
C ASP A 56 2.90 10.51 19.53
N THR A 57 2.51 11.31 18.55
CA THR A 57 1.26 11.09 17.81
C THR A 57 1.52 10.95 16.32
N ALA A 58 0.64 10.26 15.63
CA ALA A 58 0.65 10.19 14.18
C ALA A 58 -0.75 10.25 13.59
N GLU A 59 -0.84 10.72 12.36
CA GLU A 59 -1.99 10.57 11.49
C GLU A 59 -1.53 10.13 10.10
N GLY A 60 -2.44 9.61 9.28
CA GLY A 60 -2.08 9.24 7.92
C GLY A 60 -3.26 8.93 7.03
N TRP A 61 -2.97 8.58 5.78
CA TRP A 61 -4.01 8.31 4.78
C TRP A 61 -3.80 7.00 4.07
N PHE A 62 -4.88 6.24 3.93
CA PHE A 62 -4.91 5.08 3.05
C PHE A 62 -5.27 5.53 1.65
N ILE A 63 -4.39 5.25 0.69
CA ILE A 63 -4.57 5.59 -0.71
C ILE A 63 -4.70 4.30 -1.52
N ILE A 64 -5.78 4.18 -2.28
CA ILE A 64 -6.03 3.01 -3.11
C ILE A 64 -5.40 3.21 -4.48
N ILE A 65 -4.53 2.28 -4.87
CA ILE A 65 -4.10 2.06 -6.24
C ILE A 65 -5.13 1.14 -6.90
N PRO A 66 -5.90 1.60 -7.90
CA PRO A 66 -7.04 0.85 -8.44
C PRO A 66 -6.63 -0.23 -9.43
N MET A 67 -5.63 -1.06 -9.09
CA MET A 67 -5.13 -2.14 -9.93
C MET A 67 -5.00 -3.42 -9.10
N THR A 68 -5.36 -4.57 -9.66
CA THR A 68 -5.08 -5.87 -9.03
C THR A 68 -3.61 -6.25 -9.21
N PRO A 69 -3.08 -7.21 -8.44
CA PRO A 69 -1.75 -7.79 -8.66
C PRO A 69 -1.48 -8.16 -10.11
N ASP A 70 -2.41 -8.87 -10.75
CA ASP A 70 -2.28 -9.29 -12.16
C ASP A 70 -2.10 -8.10 -13.10
N LEU A 71 -2.86 -7.02 -12.89
CA LEU A 71 -2.73 -5.79 -13.69
C LEU A 71 -1.44 -5.05 -13.40
N MET A 72 -1.01 -5.01 -12.13
CA MET A 72 0.23 -4.38 -11.71
C MET A 72 1.44 -5.07 -12.35
N LEU A 73 1.49 -6.40 -12.31
CA LEU A 73 2.56 -7.17 -12.93
C LEU A 73 2.55 -7.06 -14.46
N LYS A 74 1.36 -7.09 -15.08
CA LYS A 74 1.23 -6.98 -16.54
C LYS A 74 1.56 -5.57 -17.05
N HIS A 75 1.34 -4.54 -16.23
CA HIS A 75 1.50 -3.14 -16.59
C HIS A 75 2.34 -2.40 -15.55
N ASP A 76 3.57 -2.88 -15.29
CA ASP A 76 4.48 -2.34 -14.26
C ASP A 76 4.69 -0.83 -14.37
N ASP A 77 4.88 -0.31 -15.59
CA ASP A 77 5.09 1.13 -15.80
C ASP A 77 3.85 1.95 -15.42
N ILE A 78 2.65 1.46 -15.74
CA ILE A 78 1.39 2.11 -15.35
C ILE A 78 1.25 2.05 -13.84
N ALA A 79 1.50 0.88 -13.22
CA ALA A 79 1.42 0.72 -11.77
C ALA A 79 2.41 1.64 -11.04
N THR A 80 3.64 1.74 -11.54
CA THR A 80 4.68 2.66 -11.04
C THR A 80 4.20 4.10 -11.14
N GLN A 81 3.63 4.50 -12.28
CA GLN A 81 3.06 5.84 -12.43
C GLN A 81 1.94 6.12 -11.42
N ARG A 82 1.06 5.14 -11.15
CA ARG A 82 0.01 5.27 -10.11
C ARG A 82 0.59 5.40 -8.71
N ILE A 83 1.68 4.70 -8.40
CA ILE A 83 2.36 4.81 -7.10
C ILE A 83 2.98 6.21 -6.94
N ILE A 84 3.61 6.75 -7.98
CA ILE A 84 4.16 8.12 -7.96
C ILE A 84 3.04 9.15 -7.80
N GLU A 85 1.94 9.00 -8.54
CA GLU A 85 0.74 9.85 -8.38
C GLU A 85 0.21 9.82 -6.94
N ALA A 86 0.22 8.66 -6.28
CA ALA A 86 -0.17 8.53 -4.88
C ALA A 86 0.83 9.18 -3.92
N GLY A 87 2.13 9.11 -4.22
CA GLY A 87 3.18 9.84 -3.51
C GLY A 87 2.93 11.35 -3.51
N HIS A 88 2.64 11.93 -4.68
CA HIS A 88 2.30 13.36 -4.78
C HIS A 88 1.00 13.73 -4.05
N ILE A 89 0.04 12.81 -3.91
CA ILE A 89 -1.12 13.02 -3.03
C ILE A 89 -0.64 13.11 -1.57
N GLY A 90 0.27 12.22 -1.15
CA GLY A 90 0.88 12.22 0.18
C GLY A 90 1.65 13.50 0.50
N GLU A 91 2.47 13.99 -0.44
CA GLU A 91 3.20 15.25 -0.29
C GLU A 91 2.25 16.43 -0.05
N LYS A 92 1.14 16.50 -0.80
CA LYS A 92 0.10 17.54 -0.62
C LYS A 92 -0.61 17.45 0.72
N LEU A 93 -0.69 16.26 1.30
CA LEU A 93 -1.26 16.03 2.64
C LEU A 93 -0.23 16.32 3.76
N GLY A 94 1.02 16.62 3.39
CA GLY A 94 2.12 16.85 4.32
C GLY A 94 2.68 15.56 4.93
N ALA A 95 2.46 14.41 4.30
CA ALA A 95 3.07 13.16 4.72
C ALA A 95 4.58 13.17 4.40
N THR A 96 5.38 12.72 5.36
CA THR A 96 6.84 12.65 5.21
C THR A 96 7.33 11.24 4.90
N ILE A 97 6.46 10.24 5.02
CA ILE A 97 6.76 8.86 4.65
C ILE A 97 5.56 8.17 3.98
N MET A 98 5.84 7.38 2.95
CA MET A 98 4.91 6.53 2.21
C MET A 98 5.29 5.06 2.40
N GLY A 99 4.35 4.28 2.94
CA GLY A 99 4.45 2.82 2.98
C GLY A 99 3.83 2.19 1.74
N LEU A 100 4.61 1.36 1.05
CA LEU A 100 4.15 0.53 -0.06
C LEU A 100 3.62 -0.80 0.48
N GLY A 101 2.30 -1.01 0.36
CA GLY A 101 1.65 -2.25 0.76
C GLY A 101 1.62 -3.31 -0.36
N ALA A 102 1.91 -4.56 -0.01
CA ALA A 102 1.74 -5.73 -0.86
C ALA A 102 2.36 -5.56 -2.26
N PHE A 103 1.58 -5.69 -3.35
CA PHE A 103 2.15 -5.63 -4.70
C PHE A 103 2.70 -4.26 -5.10
N THR A 104 2.30 -3.18 -4.41
CA THR A 104 2.91 -1.86 -4.63
C THR A 104 4.37 -1.80 -4.17
N ALA A 105 4.79 -2.72 -3.29
CA ALA A 105 6.18 -2.87 -2.85
C ALA A 105 7.02 -3.77 -3.78
N ILE A 106 6.43 -4.34 -4.82
CA ILE A 106 7.10 -5.23 -5.78
C ILE A 106 7.35 -4.47 -7.09
N VAL A 107 6.31 -3.84 -7.62
CA VAL A 107 6.38 -3.10 -8.89
C VAL A 107 7.26 -1.85 -8.78
N GLY A 108 7.78 -1.41 -9.93
CA GLY A 108 8.65 -0.23 -9.97
C GLY A 108 10.00 -0.43 -9.29
N GLY A 109 10.52 -1.67 -9.31
CA GLY A 109 11.83 -2.01 -8.74
C GLY A 109 11.85 -1.94 -7.21
N ALA A 110 10.86 -2.55 -6.56
CA ALA A 110 10.74 -2.56 -5.10
C ALA A 110 10.66 -1.15 -4.46
N GLY A 111 10.00 -0.21 -5.16
CA GLY A 111 9.84 1.17 -4.70
C GLY A 111 10.98 2.12 -5.07
N VAL A 112 12.05 1.65 -5.70
CA VAL A 112 13.19 2.50 -6.12
C VAL A 112 12.74 3.59 -7.09
N LYS A 113 11.98 3.24 -8.14
CA LYS A 113 11.47 4.24 -9.10
C LYS A 113 10.59 5.30 -8.44
N ALA A 114 9.82 4.91 -7.42
CA ALA A 114 8.99 5.86 -6.67
C ALA A 114 9.85 6.76 -5.77
N ALA A 115 10.86 6.21 -5.11
CA ALA A 115 11.78 6.97 -4.27
C ALA A 115 12.62 7.98 -5.08
N GLU A 116 13.02 7.62 -6.29
CA GLU A 116 13.77 8.52 -7.19
C GLU A 116 12.90 9.65 -7.77
N ALA A 117 11.58 9.42 -7.91
CA ALA A 117 10.66 10.39 -8.50
C ALA A 117 10.02 11.35 -7.48
N LEU A 118 10.19 11.09 -6.18
CA LEU A 118 9.54 11.83 -5.09
C LEU A 118 10.59 12.50 -4.20
N ASP A 119 10.61 13.83 -4.18
CA ASP A 119 11.58 14.60 -3.40
C ASP A 119 11.06 14.94 -1.98
N GLY A 120 9.74 15.01 -1.79
CA GLY A 120 9.12 15.51 -0.56
C GLY A 120 8.70 14.43 0.43
N ILE A 121 8.80 13.15 0.07
CA ILE A 121 8.28 12.03 0.87
C ILE A 121 9.20 10.81 0.79
N GLY A 122 9.60 10.29 1.95
CA GLY A 122 10.38 9.04 2.01
C GLY A 122 9.53 7.83 1.61
N VAL A 123 10.14 6.82 0.99
CA VAL A 123 9.44 5.59 0.55
C VAL A 123 9.97 4.39 1.32
N THR A 124 9.08 3.52 1.77
CA THR A 124 9.44 2.24 2.41
C THR A 124 8.53 1.11 1.96
N THR A 125 9.11 -0.08 1.80
CA THR A 125 8.37 -1.32 1.55
C THR A 125 7.87 -1.99 2.83
N GLY A 126 8.37 -1.57 3.99
CA GLY A 126 8.06 -2.19 5.29
C GLY A 126 8.64 -3.60 5.47
N ASN A 127 9.37 -4.16 4.49
CA ASN A 127 9.83 -5.55 4.51
C ASN A 127 10.67 -5.90 5.75
N SER A 128 11.53 -5.00 6.23
CA SER A 128 12.32 -5.24 7.45
C SER A 128 11.44 -5.42 8.69
N TYR A 129 10.39 -4.61 8.82
CA TYR A 129 9.44 -4.73 9.93
C TYR A 129 8.59 -6.01 9.81
N THR A 130 8.15 -6.35 8.60
CA THR A 130 7.43 -7.61 8.33
C THR A 130 8.29 -8.84 8.64
N ALA A 131 9.57 -8.85 8.23
CA ALA A 131 10.49 -9.95 8.52
C ALA A 131 10.73 -10.11 10.02
N TYR A 132 10.95 -9.01 10.74
CA TYR A 132 11.12 -9.03 12.19
C TYR A 132 9.86 -9.55 12.91
N THR A 133 8.68 -9.04 12.55
CA THR A 133 7.42 -9.48 13.19
C THR A 133 7.10 -10.95 12.89
N ALA A 134 7.41 -11.44 11.68
CA ALA A 134 7.29 -12.86 11.34
C ALA A 134 8.25 -13.74 12.17
N HIS A 135 9.49 -13.29 12.37
CA HIS A 135 10.45 -13.97 13.24
C HIS A 135 9.97 -14.04 14.69
N GLU A 136 9.50 -12.92 15.25
CA GLU A 136 8.95 -12.89 16.61
C GLU A 136 7.73 -13.81 16.76
N ALA A 137 6.83 -13.82 15.77
CA ALA A 137 5.67 -14.71 15.75
C ALA A 137 6.06 -16.19 15.71
N LEU A 138 7.11 -16.54 14.95
CA LEU A 138 7.66 -17.90 14.91
C LEU A 138 8.18 -18.32 16.30
N LEU A 139 8.96 -17.47 16.96
CA LEU A 139 9.49 -17.76 18.31
C LEU A 139 8.36 -17.90 19.34
N MET A 140 7.31 -17.07 19.25
CA MET A 140 6.12 -17.20 20.09
C MET A 140 5.44 -18.54 19.88
N GLY A 141 5.16 -18.92 18.63
CA GLY A 141 4.52 -20.21 18.32
C GLY A 141 5.36 -21.43 18.75
N ALA A 142 6.68 -21.37 18.60
CA ALA A 142 7.58 -22.43 19.08
C ALA A 142 7.49 -22.63 20.60
N ARG A 143 7.46 -21.53 21.38
CA ARG A 143 7.27 -21.59 22.83
C ARG A 143 5.91 -22.16 23.23
N GLU A 144 4.84 -21.83 22.48
CA GLU A 144 3.49 -22.36 22.74
C GLU A 144 3.39 -23.88 22.59
N ILE A 145 4.18 -24.47 21.68
CA ILE A 145 4.23 -25.93 21.49
C ILE A 145 5.33 -26.62 22.32
N GLY A 146 5.93 -25.91 23.27
CA GLY A 146 6.92 -26.46 24.21
C GLY A 146 8.35 -26.58 23.66
N LEU A 147 8.66 -25.93 22.52
CA LEU A 147 10.04 -25.81 22.04
C LEU A 147 10.73 -24.63 22.74
N ASN A 148 12.05 -24.75 22.96
CA ASN A 148 12.89 -23.67 23.47
C ASN A 148 13.83 -23.18 22.34
N PRO A 149 13.33 -22.29 21.46
CA PRO A 149 14.07 -21.78 20.30
C PRO A 149 15.16 -20.77 20.69
#